data_AF-A0A9W9AUU1-F1
#
_entry.id   AF-A0A9W9AUU1-F1
#
_cell.length_a   1.000
_cell.length_b   1.000
_cell.length_c   1.000
_cell.angle_alpha   90.00
_cell.angle_beta   90.00
_cell.angle_gamma   90.00
#
_symmetry.space_group_name_H-M   'P 1'
#
loop_
_entity.id
_entity.type
_entity.pdbx_description
1 polymer ?
#
loop_
_entity_poly.entity_id
_entity_poly.type
_entity_poly.pdbx_seq_one_letter_code
_entity_poly.pdbx_strand_id
1 'polypeptide(L)'
;MIRPAHYYHLASLFLSIITLVVRDSALALPIGNQTISLSGREAVGPAPDELIAGYRYVIKAKAEEYNKAKTLTVIPATTKSIGEGAYLSPRLGEFPGKLDDTYWECIIIANKAKMLDALTPKLFVDDNAAISAQPMKLFLYAHKKGFQIGKTILFSRHFVFKNTLQMLIPPEFLVNSPSNPSKPAGQNSLGLRIHCTPLGM
;
A
#
# COMPACT_ATOMS: atom_id res chain seq x y z
N MET A 1 -47.89 -56.39 -26.87
CA MET A 1 -48.66 -55.99 -28.06
C MET A 1 -49.78 -55.09 -27.55
N ILE A 2 -49.87 -53.77 -27.76
CA ILE A 2 -49.47 -52.85 -28.83
C ILE A 2 -49.23 -51.46 -28.18
N ARG A 3 -48.08 -50.83 -28.45
CA ARG A 3 -47.91 -49.35 -28.57
C ARG A 3 -47.96 -49.05 -30.09
N PRO A 4 -48.13 -47.80 -30.61
CA PRO A 4 -47.97 -46.48 -29.97
C PRO A 4 -49.00 -45.40 -30.42
N ALA A 5 -48.90 -44.19 -29.87
CA ALA A 5 -49.18 -42.96 -30.62
C ALA A 5 -48.40 -41.79 -30.01
N HIS A 6 -47.57 -41.17 -30.87
CA HIS A 6 -46.80 -39.96 -30.64
C HIS A 6 -47.70 -38.73 -30.66
N TYR A 7 -47.40 -37.72 -29.82
CA TYR A 7 -47.52 -36.33 -30.23
C TYR A 7 -46.39 -35.51 -29.59
N TYR A 8 -45.56 -34.95 -30.47
CA TYR A 8 -44.57 -33.94 -30.18
C TYR A 8 -45.27 -32.57 -30.17
N HIS A 9 -44.98 -31.73 -29.18
CA HIS A 9 -44.95 -30.30 -29.42
C HIS A 9 -43.89 -29.62 -28.55
N LEU A 10 -42.83 -29.20 -29.24
CA LEU A 10 -41.79 -28.30 -28.76
C LEU A 10 -42.41 -26.92 -28.47
N ALA A 11 -42.21 -26.40 -27.26
CA ALA A 11 -42.33 -24.99 -26.96
C ALA A 11 -40.95 -24.48 -26.51
N SER A 12 -40.20 -23.96 -27.48
CA SER A 12 -38.95 -23.23 -27.28
C SER A 12 -39.31 -21.84 -26.75
N LEU A 13 -39.12 -21.60 -25.45
CA LEU A 13 -39.19 -20.26 -24.89
C LEU A 13 -37.82 -19.60 -25.03
N PHE A 14 -37.77 -18.59 -25.91
CA PHE A 14 -36.65 -17.69 -26.07
C PHE A 14 -36.43 -16.88 -24.78
N LEU A 15 -35.34 -17.18 -24.08
CA LEU A 15 -34.83 -16.34 -22.99
C LEU A 15 -34.13 -15.13 -23.62
N SER A 16 -34.81 -13.99 -23.69
CA SER A 16 -34.18 -12.72 -24.08
C SER A 16 -33.33 -12.21 -22.93
N ILE A 17 -32.01 -12.36 -23.05
CA ILE A 17 -31.04 -11.75 -22.13
C ILE A 17 -30.96 -10.25 -22.49
N ILE A 18 -31.56 -9.41 -21.65
CA ILE A 18 -31.32 -7.97 -21.65
C ILE A 18 -29.96 -7.75 -20.98
N THR A 19 -28.92 -7.56 -21.78
CA THR A 19 -27.61 -7.15 -21.28
C THR A 19 -27.70 -5.68 -20.89
N LEU A 20 -27.87 -5.41 -19.58
CA LEU A 20 -27.78 -4.07 -19.02
C LEU A 20 -26.30 -3.63 -19.08
N VAL A 21 -25.95 -2.83 -20.08
CA VAL A 21 -24.63 -2.18 -20.19
C VAL A 21 -24.56 -1.09 -19.11
N VAL A 22 -24.01 -1.42 -17.95
CA VAL A 22 -23.62 -0.42 -16.95
C VAL A 22 -22.37 0.28 -17.50
N ARG A 23 -22.52 1.56 -17.87
CA ARG A 23 -21.40 2.44 -18.18
C ARG A 23 -20.61 2.68 -16.91
N ASP A 24 -19.52 1.94 -16.72
CA ASP A 24 -18.47 2.29 -15.77
C ASP A 24 -17.88 3.65 -16.18
N SER A 25 -18.26 4.69 -15.44
CA SER A 25 -17.54 5.95 -15.45
C SER A 25 -16.29 5.77 -14.58
N ALA A 26 -15.31 5.05 -15.11
CA ALA A 26 -13.97 5.03 -14.55
C ALA A 26 -13.37 6.43 -14.72
N LEU A 27 -13.33 7.19 -13.63
CA LEU A 27 -12.43 8.33 -13.47
C LEU A 27 -10.99 7.79 -13.49
N ALA A 28 -10.50 7.50 -14.68
CA ALA A 28 -9.08 7.27 -14.92
C ALA A 28 -8.37 8.60 -14.70
N LEU A 29 -7.78 8.78 -13.52
CA LEU A 29 -6.77 9.80 -13.32
C LEU A 29 -5.62 9.50 -14.29
N PRO A 30 -5.06 10.51 -14.99
CA PRO A 30 -3.99 10.29 -15.94
C PRO A 30 -2.78 9.71 -15.20
N ILE A 31 -2.43 8.46 -15.50
CA ILE A 31 -1.17 7.84 -15.10
C ILE A 31 -0.10 8.48 -15.97
N GLY A 32 0.36 9.66 -15.57
CA GLY A 32 1.55 10.27 -16.12
C GLY A 32 2.75 9.42 -15.73
N ASN A 33 3.45 8.88 -16.73
CA ASN A 33 4.78 8.30 -16.60
C ASN A 33 5.75 9.42 -16.17
N GLN A 34 5.73 9.80 -14.89
CA GLN A 34 6.68 10.76 -14.35
C GLN A 34 7.95 10.03 -13.94
N THR A 35 8.97 10.11 -14.78
CA THR A 35 10.36 9.91 -14.37
C THR A 35 10.71 11.01 -13.38
N ILE A 36 10.77 10.67 -12.10
CA ILE A 36 11.21 11.59 -11.04
C ILE A 36 12.73 11.57 -11.07
N SER A 37 13.31 12.68 -11.51
CA SER A 37 14.75 12.92 -11.47
C SER A 37 15.15 13.19 -10.01
N LEU A 38 15.45 12.12 -9.28
CA LEU A 38 16.35 12.18 -8.13
C LEU A 38 17.74 12.51 -8.68
N SER A 39 18.41 13.49 -8.09
CA SER A 39 19.60 14.14 -8.63
C SER A 39 20.66 13.20 -9.24
N GLY A 40 21.04 13.49 -10.48
CA GLY A 40 22.35 13.17 -11.08
C GLY A 40 22.75 11.71 -11.30
N ARG A 41 21.95 10.72 -10.90
CA ARG A 41 22.17 9.29 -11.18
C ARG A 41 20.89 8.65 -11.67
N GLU A 42 21.05 7.66 -12.55
CA GLU A 42 20.02 6.85 -13.21
C GLU A 42 18.64 6.94 -12.53
N ALA A 43 17.68 7.57 -13.20
CA ALA A 43 16.36 7.85 -12.64
C ALA A 43 15.75 6.56 -12.07
N VAL A 44 15.62 6.48 -10.75
CA VAL A 44 15.00 5.32 -10.09
C VAL A 44 13.50 5.43 -10.29
N GLY A 45 13.03 4.87 -11.40
CA GLY A 45 11.62 4.74 -11.75
C GLY A 45 11.10 3.31 -11.55
N PRO A 46 9.78 3.14 -11.45
CA PRO A 46 9.17 1.81 -11.48
C PRO A 46 9.35 1.16 -12.86
N ALA A 47 9.62 -0.14 -12.89
CA ALA A 47 9.47 -0.97 -14.08
C ALA A 47 7.98 -1.11 -14.48
N PRO A 48 7.65 -1.63 -15.69
CA PRO A 48 6.25 -1.75 -16.15
C PRO A 48 5.32 -2.56 -15.23
N ASP A 49 5.86 -3.53 -14.49
CA ASP A 49 5.16 -4.38 -13.52
C ASP A 49 5.28 -3.85 -12.08
N GLU A 50 5.79 -2.64 -11.90
CA GLU A 50 5.95 -1.98 -10.61
C GLU A 50 5.09 -0.70 -10.52
N LEU A 51 4.93 -0.20 -9.30
CA LEU A 51 4.36 1.10 -9.01
C LEU A 51 5.10 1.78 -7.86
N ILE A 52 5.01 3.10 -7.80
CA ILE A 52 5.48 3.84 -6.62
C ILE A 52 4.48 3.63 -5.49
N ALA A 53 4.91 2.96 -4.43
CA ALA A 53 4.10 2.72 -3.25
C ALA A 53 4.04 3.98 -2.35
N GLY A 54 5.10 4.77 -2.34
CA GLY A 54 5.15 6.05 -1.64
C GLY A 54 6.57 6.52 -1.38
N TYR A 55 6.68 7.54 -0.55
CA TYR A 55 7.95 8.16 -0.17
C TYR A 55 8.08 8.19 1.34
N ARG A 56 9.31 8.35 1.85
CA ARG A 56 9.54 8.61 3.27
C ARG A 56 10.87 9.28 3.51
N TYR A 57 10.98 9.92 4.66
CA TYR A 57 12.23 10.46 5.18
C TYR A 57 12.71 9.61 6.35
N VAL A 58 14.00 9.31 6.38
CA VAL A 58 14.64 8.58 7.49
C VAL A 58 16.04 9.12 7.73
N ILE A 59 16.55 8.92 8.94
CA ILE A 59 17.95 9.24 9.24
C ILE A 59 18.92 8.37 8.43
N LYS A 60 20.12 8.91 8.16
CA LYS A 60 21.19 8.28 7.37
C LYS A 60 21.42 6.80 7.70
N ALA A 61 21.56 6.45 8.98
CA ALA A 61 21.81 5.07 9.38
C ALA A 61 20.71 4.09 8.91
N LYS A 62 19.45 4.53 8.92
CA LYS A 62 18.33 3.71 8.43
C LYS A 62 18.26 3.70 6.90
N ALA A 63 18.57 4.82 6.23
CA ALA A 63 18.67 4.87 4.77
C ALA A 63 19.76 3.94 4.23
N GLU A 64 20.92 3.92 4.87
CA GLU A 64 22.02 3.01 4.53
C GLU A 64 21.61 1.54 4.71
N GLU A 65 20.90 1.23 5.80
CA GLU A 65 20.33 -0.11 6.02
C GLU A 65 19.34 -0.49 4.90
N TYR A 66 18.42 0.40 4.55
CA TYR A 66 17.46 0.19 3.45
C TYR A 66 18.14 -0.01 2.10
N ASN A 67 19.13 0.82 1.77
CA ASN A 67 19.89 0.69 0.53
C ASN A 67 20.67 -0.64 0.48
N LYS A 68 21.24 -1.08 1.62
CA LYS A 68 21.91 -2.38 1.71
C LYS A 68 20.94 -3.55 1.56
N ALA A 69 19.78 -3.48 2.19
CA ALA A 69 18.74 -4.50 2.09
C ALA A 69 17.99 -4.48 0.75
N LYS A 70 18.09 -3.37 0.01
CA LYS A 70 17.33 -3.08 -1.22
C LYS A 70 15.80 -3.16 -1.04
N THR A 71 15.33 -3.07 0.21
CA THR A 71 13.91 -3.10 0.57
C THR A 71 13.70 -2.46 1.94
N LEU A 72 12.44 -2.29 2.35
CA LEU A 72 12.12 -1.82 3.69
C LEU A 72 12.42 -2.90 4.73
N THR A 73 13.27 -2.57 5.68
CA THR A 73 13.43 -3.32 6.93
C THR A 73 12.48 -2.81 8.01
N VAL A 74 12.21 -3.65 9.01
CA VAL A 74 11.37 -3.30 10.16
C VAL A 74 11.88 -2.02 10.84
N ILE A 75 10.95 -1.14 11.15
CA ILE A 75 11.22 0.11 11.86
C ILE A 75 10.09 0.37 12.86
N PRO A 76 10.40 0.77 14.11
CA PRO A 76 9.37 1.21 15.03
C PRO A 76 8.72 2.49 14.49
N ALA A 77 7.41 2.60 14.64
CA ALA A 77 6.72 3.84 14.31
C ALA A 77 7.05 4.92 15.35
N THR A 78 7.60 6.06 14.90
CA THR A 78 7.90 7.22 15.77
C THR A 78 6.62 7.80 16.37
N THR A 79 5.54 7.82 15.57
CA THR A 79 4.18 8.18 15.99
C THR A 79 3.20 7.14 15.47
N LYS A 80 2.50 6.43 16.35
CA LYS A 80 1.61 5.31 16.00
C LYS A 80 0.20 5.81 15.66
N SER A 81 0.04 6.62 14.62
CA SER A 81 -1.28 7.15 14.24
C SER A 81 -2.25 6.06 13.80
N ILE A 82 -1.77 5.09 13.02
CA ILE A 82 -2.55 3.93 12.54
C ILE A 82 -1.82 2.60 12.76
N GLY A 83 -0.87 2.52 13.71
CA GLY A 83 -0.20 1.28 14.09
C GLY A 83 1.32 1.29 13.93
N GLU A 84 1.92 0.10 14.02
CA GLU A 84 3.36 -0.15 13.87
C GLU A 84 3.74 -0.45 12.42
N GLY A 85 4.91 0.02 11.99
CA GLY A 85 5.47 -0.27 10.67
C GLY A 85 6.05 0.96 9.97
N ALA A 86 6.20 0.84 8.66
CA ALA A 86 6.75 1.88 7.81
C ALA A 86 5.65 2.80 7.28
N TYR A 87 5.69 4.07 7.69
CA TYR A 87 4.81 5.12 7.19
C TYR A 87 5.37 5.72 5.90
N LEU A 88 4.52 5.81 4.87
CA LEU A 88 4.83 6.40 3.58
C LEU A 88 3.87 7.56 3.27
N SER A 89 4.39 8.60 2.62
CA SER A 89 3.61 9.65 1.96
C SER A 89 3.28 9.27 0.52
N PRO A 90 2.17 9.80 -0.03
CA PRO A 90 1.83 9.67 -1.45
C PRO A 90 2.72 10.52 -2.35
N ARG A 91 3.36 11.57 -1.81
CA ARG A 91 4.16 12.53 -2.58
C ARG A 91 5.49 12.81 -1.89
N LEU A 92 6.50 13.09 -2.71
CA LEU A 92 7.76 13.64 -2.24
C LEU A 92 7.50 15.00 -1.55
N GLY A 93 8.21 15.27 -0.47
CA GLY A 93 8.05 16.50 0.33
C GLY A 93 6.92 16.45 1.36
N GLU A 94 6.08 15.41 1.39
CA GLU A 94 5.10 15.21 2.45
C GLU A 94 5.71 14.44 3.63
N PHE A 95 5.35 14.84 4.86
CA PHE A 95 5.91 14.34 6.14
C PHE A 95 7.41 14.57 6.42
N PRO A 96 8.02 15.72 6.06
CA PRO A 96 9.42 15.92 6.40
C PRO A 96 9.61 16.13 7.92
N GLY A 97 8.60 16.62 8.64
CA GLY A 97 8.83 17.09 10.01
C GLY A 97 9.90 18.20 10.02
N LYS A 98 10.77 18.22 11.03
CA LYS A 98 12.00 19.02 11.00
C LYS A 98 13.13 18.13 10.51
N LEU A 99 13.47 18.23 9.22
CA LEU A 99 14.63 17.53 8.64
C LEU A 99 15.88 18.37 8.86
N ASP A 100 16.97 17.71 9.25
CA ASP A 100 18.33 18.23 9.16
C ASP A 100 19.10 17.49 8.06
N ASP A 101 20.38 17.80 7.90
CA ASP A 101 21.29 17.21 6.92
C ASP A 101 21.59 15.72 7.16
N THR A 102 21.15 15.16 8.30
CA THR A 102 21.27 13.73 8.59
C THR A 102 20.14 12.91 7.99
N TYR A 103 19.08 13.55 7.48
CA TYR A 103 17.96 12.86 6.84
C TYR A 103 18.21 12.60 5.36
N TRP A 104 17.65 11.48 4.92
CA TRP A 104 17.64 11.01 3.55
C TRP A 104 16.19 10.88 3.13
N GLU A 105 15.93 11.15 1.86
CA GLU A 105 14.65 10.84 1.22
C GLU A 105 14.73 9.45 0.59
N CYS A 106 13.61 8.73 0.62
CA CYS A 106 13.51 7.42 0.02
C CYS A 106 12.26 7.32 -0.85
N ILE A 107 12.40 6.72 -2.02
CA ILE A 107 11.31 6.24 -2.86
C ILE A 107 11.10 4.75 -2.63
N ILE A 108 9.86 4.34 -2.42
CA ILE A 108 9.47 2.94 -2.27
C ILE A 108 8.68 2.54 -3.50
N ILE A 109 9.14 1.48 -4.14
CA ILE A 109 8.53 0.87 -5.31
C ILE A 109 8.00 -0.50 -4.89
N ALA A 110 6.82 -0.89 -5.35
CA ALA A 110 6.22 -2.20 -5.06
C ALA A 110 5.91 -2.93 -6.36
N ASN A 111 5.89 -4.27 -6.30
CA ASN A 111 5.34 -5.05 -7.39
C ASN A 111 3.84 -4.76 -7.53
N LYS A 112 3.43 -4.33 -8.72
CA LYS A 112 2.07 -3.86 -9.02
C LYS A 112 1.03 -4.95 -8.81
N ALA A 113 1.28 -6.16 -9.29
CA ALA A 113 0.33 -7.27 -9.17
C ALA A 113 0.07 -7.62 -7.70
N LYS A 114 1.14 -7.71 -6.88
CA LYS A 114 1.01 -8.05 -5.46
C LYS A 114 0.37 -6.95 -4.63
N MET A 115 0.70 -5.69 -4.91
CA MET A 115 0.13 -4.53 -4.19
C MET A 115 -1.37 -4.39 -4.47
N LEU A 116 -1.77 -4.55 -5.73
CA LEU A 116 -3.16 -4.40 -6.20
C LEU A 116 -3.99 -5.68 -6.04
N ASP A 117 -3.38 -6.81 -5.66
CA ASP A 117 -4.08 -8.07 -5.42
C ASP A 117 -5.22 -7.89 -4.41
N ALA A 118 -6.38 -8.47 -4.71
CA ALA A 118 -7.56 -8.43 -3.83
C ALA A 118 -7.34 -9.18 -2.50
N LEU A 119 -6.42 -10.15 -2.48
CA LEU A 119 -6.05 -10.92 -1.30
C LEU A 119 -5.05 -10.19 -0.39
N THR A 120 -4.34 -9.18 -0.90
CA THR A 120 -3.46 -8.34 -0.08
C THR A 120 -4.32 -7.45 0.82
N PRO A 121 -4.35 -7.64 2.15
CA PRO A 121 -5.31 -6.95 3.00
C PRO A 121 -5.01 -5.46 3.07
N LYS A 122 -5.99 -4.63 2.71
CA LYS A 122 -5.90 -3.17 2.66
C LYS A 122 -7.13 -2.56 3.35
N LEU A 123 -6.92 -1.58 4.22
CA LEU A 123 -8.00 -0.90 4.93
C LEU A 123 -7.75 0.60 5.01
N PHE A 124 -8.73 1.38 4.55
CA PHE A 124 -8.80 2.80 4.87
C PHE A 124 -9.40 3.00 6.27
N VAL A 125 -8.65 3.67 7.12
CA VAL A 125 -8.99 3.99 8.50
C VAL A 125 -9.56 5.39 8.56
N ASP A 126 -10.82 5.48 8.99
CA ASP A 126 -11.51 6.76 9.16
C ASP A 126 -10.81 7.64 10.20
N ASP A 127 -10.91 8.97 10.05
CA ASP A 127 -10.22 9.95 10.90
C ASP A 127 -10.50 9.74 12.40
N ASN A 128 -11.73 9.32 12.74
CA ASN A 128 -12.13 9.03 14.11
C ASN A 128 -11.38 7.83 14.71
N ALA A 129 -10.97 6.86 13.89
CA ALA A 129 -10.21 5.69 14.31
C ALA A 129 -8.69 5.89 14.16
N ALA A 130 -8.25 6.79 13.28
CA ALA A 130 -6.85 7.13 13.03
C ALA A 130 -6.27 8.11 14.08
N ILE A 131 -6.47 7.81 15.37
CA ILE A 131 -6.05 8.64 16.49
C ILE A 131 -4.95 7.91 17.26
N SER A 132 -3.73 8.48 17.27
CA SER A 132 -2.53 7.86 17.87
C SER A 132 -2.67 7.49 19.36
N ALA A 133 -3.49 8.23 20.10
CA ALA A 133 -3.73 8.01 21.52
C ALA A 133 -4.76 6.90 21.82
N GLN A 134 -5.37 6.27 20.81
CA GLN A 134 -6.49 5.32 21.00
C GLN A 134 -6.27 4.00 20.23
N PRO A 135 -5.21 3.22 20.55
CA PRO A 135 -4.91 1.97 19.85
C PRO A 135 -6.04 0.94 19.92
N MET A 136 -6.81 0.91 21.02
CA MET A 136 -7.97 0.03 21.10
C MET A 136 -9.10 0.40 20.13
N LYS A 137 -9.29 1.68 19.86
CA LYS A 137 -10.30 2.13 18.90
C LYS A 137 -9.95 1.69 17.48
N LEU A 138 -8.68 1.81 17.11
CA LEU A 138 -8.16 1.29 15.84
C LEU A 138 -8.34 -0.22 15.75
N PHE A 139 -7.99 -0.96 16.80
CA PHE A 139 -8.16 -2.41 16.84
C PHE A 139 -9.63 -2.82 16.64
N LEU A 140 -10.55 -2.22 17.40
CA LEU A 140 -11.98 -2.52 17.28
C LEU A 140 -12.54 -2.14 15.91
N TYR A 141 -12.09 -1.01 15.34
CA TYR A 141 -12.46 -0.59 14.00
C TYR A 141 -12.03 -1.64 12.95
N ALA A 142 -10.76 -2.05 12.96
CA ALA A 142 -10.25 -3.04 12.03
C ALA A 142 -10.92 -4.40 12.20
N HIS A 143 -11.09 -4.87 13.46
CA HIS A 143 -11.75 -6.13 13.76
C HIS A 143 -13.21 -6.15 13.29
N LYS A 144 -13.96 -5.07 13.51
CA LYS A 144 -15.35 -4.93 13.01
C LYS A 144 -15.43 -5.04 11.48
N LYS A 145 -14.37 -4.66 10.78
CA LYS A 145 -14.25 -4.75 9.31
C LYS A 145 -13.63 -6.06 8.83
N GLY A 146 -13.31 -6.99 9.73
CA GLY A 146 -12.69 -8.28 9.40
C GLY A 146 -11.17 -8.23 9.13
N PHE A 147 -10.49 -7.16 9.54
CA PHE A 147 -9.05 -6.98 9.33
C PHE A 147 -8.24 -7.17 10.62
N GLN A 148 -7.00 -7.65 10.46
CA GLN A 148 -6.03 -7.80 11.55
C GLN A 148 -4.97 -6.70 11.47
N ILE A 149 -4.83 -5.92 12.54
CA ILE A 149 -3.72 -4.95 12.68
C ILE A 149 -2.39 -5.69 12.66
N GLY A 150 -1.39 -5.13 12.00
CA GLY A 150 -0.07 -5.76 11.83
C GLY A 150 0.03 -6.72 10.64
N LYS A 151 -1.10 -7.10 10.01
CA LYS A 151 -1.15 -7.89 8.77
C LYS A 151 -1.88 -7.20 7.61
N THR A 152 -2.37 -5.99 7.86
CA THR A 152 -3.17 -5.20 6.91
C THR A 152 -2.42 -3.91 6.60
N ILE A 153 -2.30 -3.58 5.31
CA ILE A 153 -1.82 -2.26 4.88
C ILE A 153 -2.90 -1.24 5.24
N LEU A 154 -2.54 -0.24 6.02
CA LEU A 154 -3.49 0.76 6.50
C LEU A 154 -3.28 2.08 5.76
N PHE A 155 -4.38 2.72 5.40
CA PHE A 155 -4.40 4.06 4.83
C PHE A 155 -5.17 4.97 5.77
N SER A 156 -4.82 6.24 5.88
CA SER A 156 -5.68 7.23 6.52
C SER A 156 -5.33 8.63 6.04
N ARG A 157 -6.16 9.61 6.39
CA ARG A 157 -5.68 11.00 6.45
C ARG A 157 -4.69 11.13 7.60
N HIS A 158 -3.65 11.92 7.40
CA HIS A 158 -2.65 12.13 8.43
C HIS A 158 -3.24 13.01 9.55
N PHE A 159 -3.07 12.56 10.79
CA PHE A 159 -3.70 13.22 11.95
C PHE A 159 -3.28 14.69 12.12
N VAL A 160 -1.98 14.99 11.99
CA VAL A 160 -1.43 16.35 12.09
C VAL A 160 -1.70 17.15 10.80
N PHE A 161 -1.25 16.63 9.66
CA PHE A 161 -1.45 17.21 8.34
C PHE A 161 -2.75 16.71 7.69
N LYS A 162 -3.92 17.12 8.19
CA LYS A 162 -5.25 16.58 7.81
C LYS A 162 -5.57 16.52 6.30
N ASN A 163 -4.84 17.28 5.48
CA ASN A 163 -5.01 17.33 4.03
C ASN A 163 -4.08 16.36 3.27
N THR A 164 -3.23 15.60 3.98
CA THR A 164 -2.35 14.61 3.36
C THR A 164 -2.81 13.20 3.71
N LEU A 165 -2.58 12.26 2.79
CA LEU A 165 -2.79 10.84 3.03
C LEU A 165 -1.51 10.24 3.58
N GLN A 166 -1.65 9.17 4.34
CA GLN A 166 -0.54 8.33 4.76
C GLN A 166 -0.89 6.86 4.50
N MET A 167 0.14 6.07 4.22
CA MET A 167 0.06 4.62 4.15
C MET A 167 1.00 4.01 5.18
N LEU A 168 0.53 2.98 5.89
CA LEU A 168 1.33 2.15 6.78
C LEU A 168 1.52 0.78 6.15
N ILE A 169 2.78 0.42 5.90
CA ILE A 169 3.18 -0.95 5.59
C ILE A 169 3.52 -1.65 6.91
N PRO A 170 2.71 -2.62 7.36
CA PRO A 170 2.94 -3.28 8.65
C PRO A 170 4.14 -4.26 8.58
N PRO A 171 4.68 -4.69 9.74
CA PRO A 171 5.89 -5.50 9.81
C PRO A 171 5.84 -6.83 9.04
N GLU A 172 4.65 -7.42 8.84
CA GLU A 172 4.44 -8.63 8.03
C GLU A 172 5.00 -8.50 6.58
N PHE A 173 5.12 -7.29 6.06
CA PHE A 173 5.66 -7.02 4.73
C PHE A 173 7.09 -6.47 4.75
N LEU A 174 7.71 -6.34 5.92
CA LEU A 174 9.04 -5.76 6.10
C LEU A 174 10.04 -6.85 6.45
N VAL A 175 11.28 -6.77 5.93
CA VAL A 175 12.31 -7.75 6.28
C VAL A 175 12.98 -7.42 7.62
N ASN A 176 13.70 -8.39 8.18
CA ASN A 176 14.44 -8.22 9.42
C ASN A 176 15.34 -6.97 9.39
N SER A 177 15.35 -6.23 10.50
CA SER A 177 16.20 -5.05 10.68
C SER A 177 17.36 -5.38 11.62
N PRO A 178 18.63 -5.26 11.17
CA PRO A 178 19.78 -5.37 12.05
C PRO A 178 19.76 -4.38 13.22
N SER A 179 19.19 -3.17 13.01
CA SER A 179 19.06 -2.18 14.08
C SER A 179 17.88 -2.44 15.02
N ASN A 180 16.98 -3.39 14.70
CA ASN A 180 15.82 -3.75 15.52
C ASN A 180 15.56 -5.27 15.48
N PRO A 181 16.50 -6.12 15.91
CA PRO A 181 16.46 -7.57 15.67
C PRO A 181 15.35 -8.29 16.44
N SER A 182 14.82 -7.69 17.51
CA SER A 182 13.76 -8.27 18.34
C SER A 182 12.34 -7.98 17.84
N LYS A 183 12.19 -7.18 16.77
CA LYS A 183 10.89 -6.81 16.24
C LYS A 183 10.37 -7.88 15.26
N PRO A 184 9.07 -8.18 15.26
CA PRO A 184 8.48 -9.07 14.27
C PRO A 184 8.75 -8.55 12.86
N ALA A 185 9.05 -9.46 11.94
CA ALA A 185 9.31 -9.18 10.54
C ALA A 185 8.67 -10.26 9.66
N GLY A 186 8.42 -9.94 8.40
CA GLY A 186 8.04 -10.89 7.38
C GLY A 186 9.10 -11.03 6.29
N GLN A 187 8.65 -11.24 5.05
CA GLN A 187 9.50 -11.69 3.94
C GLN A 187 9.41 -10.81 2.69
N ASN A 188 8.99 -9.55 2.82
CA ASN A 188 8.78 -8.66 1.68
C ASN A 188 7.85 -9.26 0.59
N SER A 189 6.72 -9.84 1.04
CA SER A 189 5.79 -10.49 0.11
C SER A 189 5.18 -9.55 -0.92
N LEU A 190 5.20 -8.22 -0.70
CA LEU A 190 4.77 -7.20 -1.67
C LEU A 190 5.80 -6.92 -2.79
N GLY A 191 7.00 -7.50 -2.73
CA GLY A 191 8.07 -7.20 -3.69
C GLY A 191 8.52 -5.74 -3.63
N LEU A 192 8.63 -5.19 -2.43
CA LEU A 192 9.08 -3.82 -2.20
C LEU A 192 10.56 -3.70 -2.54
N ARG A 193 10.88 -2.62 -3.26
CA ARG A 193 12.22 -2.10 -3.47
C ARG A 193 12.28 -0.68 -2.93
N ILE A 194 13.47 -0.27 -2.51
CA ILE A 194 13.69 1.06 -1.99
C ILE A 194 14.97 1.63 -2.55
N HIS A 195 14.98 2.94 -2.73
CA HIS A 195 16.17 3.72 -2.97
C HIS A 195 16.12 4.97 -2.12
N CYS A 196 17.20 5.22 -1.37
CA CYS A 196 17.34 6.39 -0.53
C CYS A 196 18.53 7.24 -0.98
N THR A 197 18.35 8.56 -1.01
CA THR A 197 19.37 9.57 -1.32
C THR A 197 19.41 10.66 -0.24
N PRO A 198 20.57 11.30 -0.01
CA PRO A 198 20.65 12.46 0.88
C PRO A 198 19.84 13.64 0.33
N LEU A 199 19.32 14.47 1.22
CA LEU A 199 18.59 15.68 0.85
C LEU A 199 19.52 16.74 0.25
N GLY A 200 19.08 17.40 -0.82
CA GLY A 200 19.75 18.60 -1.35
C GLY A 200 21.06 18.38 -2.11
N MET A 201 21.33 17.16 -2.56
CA MET A 201 22.36 16.90 -3.58
C MET A 201 21.79 16.92 -4.98
#